data_AF-A0A429FQY4-F1
#
_entry.id   AF-A0A429FQY4-F1
#
_cell.length_a   1.000
_cell.length_b   1.000
_cell.length_c   1.000
_cell.angle_alpha   90.00
_cell.angle_beta   90.00
_cell.angle_gamma   90.00
#
_symmetry.space_group_name_H-M   'P 1'
#
loop_
_entity.id
_entity.type
_entity.pdbx_description
1 polymer ?
#
loop_
_entity_poly.entity_id
_entity_poly.type
_entity_poly.pdbx_seq_one_letter_code
_entity_poly.pdbx_strand_id
1 'polypeptide(L)' 'MKATSVTERAIAEVEAFRTKMREIGSCSPAVEKFADDVIVGIIVCGSPRAAVEAAMRNVLSESTEVTV' A
#
# COMPACT_ATOMS: atom_id res chain seq x y z
N MET A 1 -22.33 -4.23 -10.59
CA MET A 1 -22.00 -4.49 -9.17
C MET A 1 -20.72 -5.30 -8.92
N LYS A 2 -20.01 -5.82 -9.94
CA LYS A 2 -18.76 -6.61 -9.75
C LYS A 2 -17.49 -5.80 -9.44
N ALA A 3 -17.42 -4.53 -9.84
CA ALA A 3 -16.23 -3.71 -9.66
C ALA A 3 -16.04 -3.26 -8.20
N THR A 4 -17.14 -2.89 -7.53
CA THR A 4 -17.16 -2.46 -6.13
C THR A 4 -16.61 -3.55 -5.19
N SER A 5 -16.99 -4.81 -5.43
CA SER A 5 -16.49 -5.95 -4.64
C SER A 5 -14.98 -6.22 -4.82
N VAL A 6 -14.40 -5.86 -5.98
CA VAL A 6 -12.96 -6.05 -6.23
C VAL A 6 -12.17 -4.97 -5.49
N THR A 7 -12.64 -3.72 -5.53
CA THR A 7 -12.03 -2.59 -4.81
C THR A 7 -12.07 -2.80 -3.29
N GLU A 8 -13.23 -3.17 -2.73
CA GLU A 8 -13.39 -3.44 -1.30
C GLU A 8 -12.49 -4.58 -0.82
N ARG A 9 -12.41 -5.66 -1.62
CA ARG A 9 -11.53 -6.79 -1.33
C ARG A 9 -10.05 -6.37 -1.33
N ALA A 10 -9.63 -5.57 -2.31
CA ALA A 10 -8.24 -5.12 -2.39
C ALA A 10 -7.87 -4.24 -1.18
N ILE A 11 -8.77 -3.36 -0.75
CA ILE A 11 -8.55 -2.54 0.46
C ILE A 11 -8.43 -3.44 1.70
N ALA A 12 -9.33 -4.43 1.85
CA ALA A 12 -9.27 -5.38 2.96
C ALA A 12 -7.95 -6.20 2.98
N GLU A 13 -7.42 -6.55 1.81
CA GLU A 13 -6.13 -7.26 1.69
C GLU A 13 -4.95 -6.35 2.12
N VAL A 14 -4.97 -5.06 1.80
CA VAL A 14 -3.95 -4.09 2.24
C VAL A 14 -4.02 -3.86 3.75
N GLU A 15 -5.23 -3.79 4.30
CA GLU A 15 -5.47 -3.71 5.75
C GLU A 15 -4.97 -4.95 6.51
N ALA A 16 -5.19 -6.14 5.93
CA ALA A 16 -4.67 -7.39 6.45
C ALA A 16 -3.14 -7.44 6.38
N PHE A 17 -2.53 -6.92 5.31
CA PHE A 17 -1.08 -6.75 5.21
C PHE A 17 -0.54 -5.86 6.34
N ARG A 18 -1.14 -4.68 6.55
CA ARG A 18 -0.76 -3.76 7.63
C ARG A 18 -0.83 -4.42 9.01
N THR A 19 -1.92 -5.15 9.27
CA THR A 19 -2.10 -5.90 10.52
C THR A 19 -1.00 -6.95 10.71
N LYS A 20 -0.73 -7.76 9.69
CA LYS A 20 0.34 -8.78 9.74
C LYS A 20 1.72 -8.17 9.97
N MET A 21 2.01 -7.03 9.34
CA MET A 21 3.29 -6.34 9.54
C MET A 21 3.45 -5.88 10.99
N ARG A 22 2.38 -5.40 11.63
CA ARG A 22 2.39 -5.08 13.07
C ARG A 22 2.60 -6.32 13.94
N GLU A 23 1.94 -7.43 13.62
CA GLU A 23 2.07 -8.69 14.37
C GLU A 23 3.51 -9.23 14.37
N ILE A 24 4.24 -9.07 13.26
CA ILE A 24 5.65 -9.47 13.17
C ILE A 24 6.63 -8.41 13.72
N GLY A 25 6.11 -7.37 14.38
CA GLY A 25 6.92 -6.28 14.96
C GLY A 25 7.42 -5.25 13.94
N SER A 26 7.00 -5.32 12.68
CA SER A 26 7.33 -4.38 11.61
C SER A 26 6.31 -3.23 11.54
N CYS A 27 6.09 -2.56 12.67
CA CYS A 27 5.21 -1.39 12.79
C CYS A 27 5.96 -0.09 12.43
N SER A 28 6.64 -0.06 11.29
CA SER A 28 7.42 1.11 10.88
C SER A 28 6.53 2.16 10.20
N PRO A 29 6.86 3.46 10.33
CA PRO A 29 6.16 4.52 9.58
C PRO A 29 6.12 4.29 8.07
N ALA A 30 7.14 3.61 7.52
CA ALA A 30 7.20 3.27 6.11
C ALA A 30 6.13 2.24 5.68
N VAL A 31 5.86 1.24 6.53
CA VAL A 31 4.80 0.25 6.28
C VAL A 31 3.42 0.89 6.34
N GLU A 32 3.21 1.77 7.33
CA GLU A 32 1.94 2.50 7.50
C GLU A 32 1.69 3.42 6.30
N LYS A 33 2.68 4.23 5.91
CA LYS A 33 2.61 5.10 4.73
C LYS A 33 2.37 4.30 3.44
N PHE A 34 3.06 3.17 3.26
CA PHE A 34 2.85 2.31 2.09
C PHE A 34 1.40 1.81 2.02
N ALA A 35 0.83 1.35 3.12
CA ALA A 35 -0.56 0.89 3.15
C ALA A 35 -1.53 2.03 2.80
N ASP A 36 -1.32 3.23 3.36
CA ASP A 36 -2.13 4.41 3.08
C ASP A 36 -2.06 4.82 1.60
N ASP A 37 -0.84 4.89 1.03
CA ASP A 37 -0.62 5.24 -0.38
C ASP A 37 -1.31 4.24 -1.34
N VAL A 38 -1.26 2.94 -1.02
CA VAL A 38 -1.94 1.90 -1.82
C VAL A 38 -3.46 2.03 -1.73
N ILE A 39 -4.03 2.27 -0.53
CA ILE A 39 -5.48 2.42 -0.36
C ILE A 39 -5.98 3.65 -1.11
N VAL A 40 -5.30 4.79 -0.98
CA VAL A 40 -5.63 6.02 -1.72
C VAL A 40 -5.54 5.77 -3.22
N GLY A 41 -4.47 5.11 -3.68
CA GLY A 41 -4.30 4.76 -5.10
C GLY A 41 -5.40 3.83 -5.62
N ILE A 42 -5.86 2.86 -4.83
CA ILE A 42 -6.98 1.98 -5.17
C ILE A 42 -8.26 2.78 -5.36
N ILE A 43 -8.55 3.70 -4.42
CA ILE A 43 -9.77 4.53 -4.45
C ILE A 43 -9.76 5.47 -5.65
N VAL A 44 -8.63 6.13 -5.91
CA VAL A 44 -8.52 7.15 -6.97
C VAL A 44 -8.45 6.50 -8.37
N CYS A 45 -7.62 5.48 -8.54
CA CYS A 45 -7.34 4.91 -9.85
C CYS A 45 -8.22 3.71 -10.21
N GLY A 46 -8.94 3.13 -9.23
CA GLY A 46 -9.76 1.93 -9.42
C GLY A 46 -8.96 0.67 -9.77
N SER A 47 -7.62 0.73 -9.73
CA SER A 47 -6.72 -0.34 -10.12
C SER A 47 -5.75 -0.67 -8.98
N PRO A 48 -5.99 -1.77 -8.24
CA PRO A 48 -5.11 -2.19 -7.15
C PRO A 48 -3.66 -2.42 -7.57
N ARG A 49 -3.47 -3.01 -8.75
CA ARG A 49 -2.13 -3.26 -9.29
C ARG A 49 -1.37 -1.96 -9.53
N ALA A 50 -2.01 -0.98 -10.18
CA ALA A 50 -1.36 0.29 -10.46
C ALA A 50 -1.04 1.06 -9.17
N ALA A 51 -1.92 0.97 -8.16
CA ALA A 51 -1.71 1.58 -6.85
C ALA A 51 -0.48 0.99 -6.14
N VAL A 52 -0.37 -0.35 -6.10
CA VAL A 52 0.80 -1.03 -5.51
C VAL A 52 2.08 -0.69 -6.25
N GLU A 53 2.08 -0.76 -7.59
CA GLU A 53 3.26 -0.43 -8.39
C GLU A 53 3.72 1.03 -8.17
N ALA A 54 2.78 1.97 -8.01
CA ALA A 54 3.09 3.37 -7.70
C ALA A 54 3.67 3.53 -6.29
N ALA A 55 3.04 2.94 -5.28
CA ALA A 55 3.53 2.99 -3.91
C ALA A 55 4.91 2.35 -3.76
N MET A 56 5.17 1.22 -4.44
CA MET A 56 6.49 0.60 -4.45
C MET A 56 7.56 1.49 -5.08
N ARG A 57 7.24 2.18 -6.19
CA ARG A 57 8.17 3.15 -6.79
C ARG A 57 8.53 4.25 -5.81
N ASN A 58 7.55 4.79 -5.08
CA ASN A 58 7.82 5.84 -4.09
C ASN A 58 8.76 5.34 -2.98
N VAL A 59 8.51 4.15 -2.42
CA VAL A 59 9.37 3.55 -1.39
C VAL A 59 10.81 3.36 -1.90
N LEU A 60 10.97 2.88 -3.13
CA LEU A 60 12.28 2.67 -3.74
C LEU A 60 13.00 3.99 -4.06
N SER A 61 12.28 5.00 -4.51
CA SER A 61 12.83 6.33 -4.78
C SER A 61 13.26 7.05 -3.51
N GLU A 62 12.47 6.99 -2.43
CA GLU A 62 12.85 7.57 -1.13
C GLU A 62 14.07 6.86 -0.51
N SER A 63 14.28 5.57 -0.79
CA SER A 63 15.44 4.82 -0.31
C SER A 63 16.77 5.22 -0.98
N THR A 64 16.73 5.95 -2.11
CA THR A 64 17.94 6.39 -2.81
C THR A 64 18.53 7.71 -2.28
N GLU A 65 17.88 8.36 -1.31
CA GLU A 65 18.36 9.61 -0.68
C GLU A 65 19.14 9.37 0.62
N VAL A 66 20.00 8.33 0.64
CA VAL A 66 21.00 8.15 1.71
C VAL A 66 22.35 8.61 1.16
N THR A 67 22.65 9.90 1.34
CA THR A 67 23.97 10.50 1.08
C THR A 67 25.05 9.85 1.94
N VAL A 68 26.12 9.40 1.28
CA VAL A 68 27.43 9.06 1.86
C VAL A 68 28.21 10.33 2.15
#